data_AF-A0A7W1HRW1-F1
#
_entry.id   AF-A0A7W1HRW1-F1
#
_cell.length_a   1.000
_cell.length_b   1.000
_cell.length_c   1.000
_cell.angle_alpha   90.00
_cell.angle_beta   90.00
_cell.angle_gamma   90.00
#
_symmetry.space_group_name_H-M   'P 1'
#
loop_
_entity.id
_entity.type
_entity.pdbx_description
1 polymer ?
#
loop_
_entity_poly.entity_id
_entity_poly.type
_entity_poly.pdbx_seq_one_letter_code
_entity_poly.pdbx_strand_id
1 'polypeptide(L)'
;MTSLDDLLNEGRIEAVEPDVDVAKNKLKEAKRHLASAATIAANDPEGSYSLVYDAARKAVDAHMLANGYRASKSKLGAHEAKARYIEAVIGGAYVADARSFNRMRKQRNRTEYGNWHISPSILDTDSVHAARIVDAVKASVGN
;
A
#
# COMPACT_ATOMS: atom_id res chain seq x y z
N MET A 1 2.76 -2.86 -19.67
CA MET A 1 2.69 -2.27 -18.32
C MET A 1 1.40 -1.48 -18.30
N THR A 2 0.51 -1.71 -17.32
CA THR A 2 -0.77 -0.98 -17.25
C THR A 2 -0.48 0.49 -16.92
N SER A 3 -1.05 1.41 -17.70
CA SER A 3 -0.99 2.85 -17.44
C SER A 3 -2.11 3.31 -16.48
N LEU A 4 -2.01 4.54 -15.99
CA LEU A 4 -3.08 5.15 -15.19
C LEU A 4 -4.39 5.27 -15.99
N ASP A 5 -4.29 5.62 -17.28
CA ASP A 5 -5.44 5.75 -18.18
C ASP A 5 -6.13 4.41 -18.42
N ASP A 6 -5.36 3.32 -18.55
CA ASP A 6 -5.92 1.97 -18.66
C ASP A 6 -6.79 1.64 -17.42
N LEU A 7 -6.34 1.99 -16.22
CA LEU A 7 -7.08 1.72 -14.98
C LEU A 7 -8.38 2.53 -14.88
N LEU A 8 -8.40 3.76 -15.39
CA LEU A 8 -9.60 4.60 -15.47
C LEU A 8 -10.57 4.04 -16.52
N ASN A 9 -10.08 3.71 -17.71
CA ASN A 9 -10.89 3.16 -18.80
C ASN A 9 -11.48 1.79 -18.44
N GLU A 10 -10.71 0.94 -17.77
CA GLU A 10 -11.20 -0.33 -17.21
C GLU A 10 -12.13 -0.14 -16.01
N GLY A 11 -12.29 1.09 -15.48
CA GLY A 11 -13.06 1.39 -14.27
C GLY A 11 -12.53 0.68 -13.02
N ARG A 12 -11.23 0.37 -12.96
CA ARG A 12 -10.55 -0.18 -11.77
C ARG A 12 -10.33 0.89 -10.72
N ILE A 13 -10.12 2.12 -11.16
CA ILE A 13 -10.06 3.33 -10.35
C ILE A 13 -11.06 4.36 -10.88
N GLU A 14 -11.43 5.32 -10.05
CA GLU A 14 -12.39 6.37 -10.34
C GLU A 14 -11.74 7.72 -10.03
N ALA A 15 -12.00 8.73 -10.87
CA ALA A 15 -11.64 10.12 -10.58
C ALA A 15 -12.58 10.69 -9.51
N VAL A 16 -12.02 11.49 -8.61
CA VAL A 16 -12.72 12.17 -7.51
C VAL A 16 -12.07 13.53 -7.26
N GLU A 17 -12.75 14.40 -6.52
CA GLU A 17 -12.11 15.61 -5.99
C GLU A 17 -10.91 15.22 -5.09
N PRO A 18 -9.73 15.82 -5.30
CA PRO A 18 -8.58 15.59 -4.43
C PRO A 18 -8.87 15.95 -2.97
N ASP A 19 -8.45 15.09 -2.05
CA ASP A 19 -8.63 15.29 -0.60
C ASP A 19 -7.30 15.09 0.13
N VAL A 20 -6.55 16.19 0.24
CA VAL A 20 -5.20 16.21 0.86
C VAL A 20 -5.28 15.99 2.36
N ASP A 21 -6.32 16.46 3.05
CA ASP A 21 -6.46 16.32 4.50
C ASP A 21 -6.70 14.86 4.89
N VAL A 22 -7.58 14.16 4.17
CA VAL A 22 -7.78 12.71 4.36
C VAL A 22 -6.52 11.94 3.98
N ALA A 23 -5.81 12.34 2.92
CA ALA A 23 -4.53 11.74 2.56
C ALA A 23 -3.48 11.86 3.68
N LYS A 24 -3.34 13.06 4.28
CA LYS A 24 -2.45 13.30 5.42
C LYS A 24 -2.83 12.44 6.63
N ASN A 25 -4.12 12.28 6.92
CA ASN A 25 -4.58 11.42 8.00
C ASN A 25 -4.25 9.94 7.74
N LYS A 26 -4.45 9.44 6.51
CA LYS A 26 -4.04 8.08 6.13
C LYS A 26 -2.53 7.85 6.26
N LEU A 27 -1.71 8.85 5.96
CA LEU A 27 -0.25 8.77 6.18
C LEU A 27 0.11 8.71 7.67
N LYS A 28 -0.60 9.43 8.54
CA LYS A 28 -0.43 9.31 10.00
C LYS A 28 -0.77 7.89 10.47
N GLU A 29 -1.87 7.33 9.98
CA GLU A 29 -2.26 5.95 10.28
C GLU A 29 -1.22 4.93 9.79
N ALA A 30 -0.70 5.11 8.56
CA ALA A 30 0.31 4.24 7.99
C ALA A 30 1.58 4.20 8.85
N LYS A 31 2.08 5.36 9.29
CA LYS A 31 3.23 5.45 10.19
C LYS A 31 2.97 4.77 11.53
N ARG A 32 1.79 4.97 12.11
CA ARG A 32 1.39 4.30 13.35
C ARG A 32 1.36 2.78 13.18
N HIS A 33 0.87 2.27 12.04
CA HIS A 33 0.88 0.83 11.77
C HIS A 33 2.30 0.27 11.64
N LEU A 34 3.24 0.96 11.00
CA LEU A 34 4.64 0.52 10.98
C LEU A 34 5.24 0.44 12.40
N ALA A 35 4.97 1.44 13.24
CA ALA A 35 5.44 1.45 14.63
C ALA A 35 4.82 0.30 15.45
N SER A 36 3.50 0.07 15.32
CA SER A 36 2.83 -1.05 15.97
C SER A 36 3.33 -2.41 15.46
N ALA A 37 3.54 -2.55 14.14
CA ALA A 37 4.07 -3.78 13.55
C ALA A 37 5.43 -4.15 14.13
N ALA A 38 6.34 -3.17 14.24
CA ALA A 38 7.65 -3.37 14.83
C ALA A 38 7.56 -3.83 16.30
N THR A 39 6.57 -3.33 17.05
CA THR A 39 6.38 -3.69 18.47
C THR A 39 5.96 -5.15 18.65
N ILE A 40 5.13 -5.68 17.75
CA ILE A 40 4.56 -7.02 17.90
C ILE A 40 5.32 -8.10 17.11
N ALA A 41 6.28 -7.72 16.26
CA ALA A 41 6.96 -8.60 15.31
C ALA A 41 7.51 -9.91 15.90
N ALA A 42 8.06 -9.87 17.12
CA ALA A 42 8.64 -11.05 17.76
C ALA A 42 7.58 -12.03 18.30
N ASN A 43 6.39 -11.52 18.69
CA ASN A 43 5.36 -12.30 19.37
C ASN A 43 4.21 -12.70 18.42
N ASP A 44 3.99 -11.91 17.38
CA ASP A 44 2.93 -12.09 16.38
C ASP A 44 3.44 -11.61 15.00
N PRO A 45 4.27 -12.43 14.32
CA PRO A 45 4.83 -12.05 13.03
C PRO A 45 3.76 -11.96 11.93
N GLU A 46 2.71 -12.79 11.96
CA GLU A 46 1.60 -12.73 11.02
C GLU A 46 0.74 -11.45 11.19
N GLY A 47 0.43 -11.08 12.44
CA GLY A 47 -0.24 -9.82 12.75
C GLY A 47 0.63 -8.61 12.44
N SER A 48 1.94 -8.69 12.72
CA SER A 48 2.92 -7.67 12.32
C SER A 48 2.91 -7.48 10.80
N TYR A 49 2.98 -8.56 10.04
CA TYR A 49 2.95 -8.51 8.57
C TYR A 49 1.66 -7.90 8.02
N SER A 50 0.53 -8.19 8.67
CA SER A 50 -0.76 -7.59 8.31
C SER A 50 -0.75 -6.07 8.48
N LEU A 51 -0.14 -5.56 9.56
CA LEU A 51 0.04 -4.13 9.81
C LEU A 51 1.04 -3.49 8.83
N VAL A 52 2.14 -4.17 8.49
CA VAL A 52 3.11 -3.73 7.47
C VAL A 52 2.42 -3.53 6.12
N TYR A 53 1.65 -4.54 5.67
CA TYR A 53 0.89 -4.44 4.43
C TYR A 53 -0.16 -3.31 4.48
N ASP A 54 -0.88 -3.19 5.60
CA ASP A 54 -1.90 -2.16 5.75
C ASP A 54 -1.31 -0.74 5.81
N ALA A 55 -0.09 -0.56 6.32
CA ALA A 55 0.63 0.70 6.24
C ALA A 55 0.90 1.10 4.79
N ALA A 56 1.49 0.20 3.98
CA ALA A 56 1.74 0.45 2.57
C ALA A 56 0.43 0.73 1.81
N ARG A 57 -0.62 -0.05 2.05
CA ARG A 57 -1.94 0.14 1.44
C ARG A 57 -2.54 1.50 1.77
N LYS A 58 -2.44 1.95 3.03
CA LYS A 58 -2.93 3.27 3.45
C LYS A 58 -2.11 4.41 2.83
N ALA A 59 -0.80 4.25 2.65
CA ALA A 59 0.00 5.20 1.90
C ALA A 59 -0.43 5.27 0.43
N VAL A 60 -0.67 4.14 -0.23
CA VAL A 60 -1.19 4.15 -1.60
C VAL A 60 -2.56 4.84 -1.68
N ASP A 61 -3.46 4.56 -0.73
CA ASP A 61 -4.74 5.27 -0.63
C ASP A 61 -4.57 6.78 -0.43
N ALA A 62 -3.60 7.21 0.36
CA ALA A 62 -3.27 8.62 0.54
C ALA A 62 -2.79 9.26 -0.78
N HIS A 63 -1.91 8.56 -1.51
CA HIS A 63 -1.44 9.02 -2.81
C HIS A 63 -2.60 9.18 -3.80
N MET A 64 -3.49 8.18 -3.87
CA MET A 64 -4.67 8.24 -4.74
C MET A 64 -5.53 9.46 -4.40
N LEU A 65 -5.89 9.65 -3.13
CA LEU A 65 -6.77 10.75 -2.70
C LEU A 65 -6.14 12.14 -2.92
N ALA A 66 -4.86 12.30 -2.64
CA ALA A 66 -4.17 13.57 -2.88
C ALA A 66 -4.11 13.93 -4.38
N ASN A 67 -4.23 12.96 -5.27
CA ASN A 67 -4.19 13.13 -6.72
C ASN A 67 -5.57 12.99 -7.39
N GLY A 68 -6.66 12.99 -6.63
CA GLY A 68 -8.02 12.92 -7.19
C GLY A 68 -8.43 11.55 -7.74
N TYR A 69 -7.92 10.48 -7.13
CA TYR A 69 -8.27 9.10 -7.49
C TYR A 69 -8.76 8.29 -6.28
N ARG A 70 -9.53 7.25 -6.56
CA ARG A 70 -9.78 6.15 -5.60
C ARG A 70 -9.97 4.83 -6.32
N ALA A 71 -9.72 3.72 -5.63
CA ALA A 71 -10.11 2.41 -6.13
C ALA A 71 -11.65 2.34 -6.29
N SER A 72 -12.11 1.62 -7.31
CA SER A 72 -13.54 1.48 -7.55
C SER A 72 -14.23 0.78 -6.37
N LYS A 73 -15.42 1.29 -6.01
CA LYS A 73 -16.27 0.71 -4.95
C LYS A 73 -17.23 -0.36 -5.48
N SER A 74 -17.51 -0.34 -6.78
CA SER A 74 -18.47 -1.23 -7.43
C SER A 74 -17.84 -2.47 -8.06
N LYS A 75 -16.50 -2.58 -8.06
CA LYS A 75 -15.76 -3.73 -8.60
C LYS A 75 -14.99 -4.50 -7.54
N LEU A 76 -14.90 -5.81 -7.73
CA LEU A 76 -14.01 -6.67 -6.95
C LEU A 76 -12.54 -6.34 -7.26
N GLY A 77 -11.67 -6.57 -6.26
CA GLY A 77 -10.21 -6.44 -6.42
C GLY A 77 -9.66 -5.03 -6.17
N ALA A 78 -10.32 -4.20 -5.35
CA ALA A 78 -9.84 -2.87 -4.99
C ALA A 78 -8.36 -2.86 -4.51
N HIS A 79 -7.90 -3.88 -3.79
CA HIS A 79 -6.51 -3.97 -3.34
C HIS A 79 -5.52 -4.23 -4.49
N GLU A 80 -5.94 -4.99 -5.50
CA GLU A 80 -5.13 -5.26 -6.70
C GLU A 80 -5.12 -4.03 -7.62
N ALA A 81 -6.22 -3.29 -7.73
CA ALA A 81 -6.26 -1.99 -8.41
C ALA A 81 -5.28 -0.98 -7.80
N LYS A 82 -5.19 -0.89 -6.47
CA LYS A 82 -4.20 -0.06 -5.77
C LYS A 82 -2.76 -0.44 -6.11
N ALA A 83 -2.49 -1.73 -6.25
CA ALA A 83 -1.16 -2.21 -6.61
C ALA A 83 -0.79 -1.84 -8.04
N ARG A 84 -1.71 -2.01 -8.99
CA ARG A 84 -1.52 -1.55 -10.38
C ARG A 84 -1.35 -0.03 -10.44
N TYR A 85 -2.14 0.72 -9.67
CA TYR A 85 -2.05 2.18 -9.60
C TYR A 85 -0.66 2.65 -9.16
N ILE A 86 -0.16 2.16 -8.01
CA ILE A 86 1.13 2.66 -7.50
C ILE A 86 2.29 2.30 -8.43
N GLU A 87 2.26 1.11 -9.05
CA GLU A 87 3.24 0.71 -10.08
C GLU A 87 3.20 1.61 -11.33
N ALA A 88 2.06 2.21 -11.65
CA ALA A 88 1.89 3.08 -12.81
C ALA A 88 2.36 4.52 -12.57
N VAL A 89 2.31 5.00 -11.32
CA VAL A 89 2.56 6.43 -11.00
C VAL A 89 3.86 6.68 -10.23
N ILE A 90 4.41 5.66 -9.55
CA ILE A 90 5.64 5.81 -8.78
C ILE A 90 6.85 5.37 -9.61
N GLY A 91 7.84 6.25 -9.72
CA GLY A 91 9.04 6.05 -10.54
C GLY A 91 10.35 6.09 -9.76
N GLY A 92 11.47 6.08 -10.50
CA GLY A 92 12.81 6.28 -9.95
C GLY A 92 13.21 5.23 -8.92
N ALA A 93 13.70 5.69 -7.76
CA ALA A 93 14.24 4.84 -6.70
C ALA A 93 13.20 3.95 -5.98
N TYR A 94 11.90 4.10 -6.30
CA TYR A 94 10.80 3.40 -5.61
C TYR A 94 10.13 2.31 -6.47
N VAL A 95 10.58 2.08 -7.71
CA VAL A 95 9.97 1.11 -8.63
C VAL A 95 9.96 -0.32 -8.03
N ALA A 96 11.03 -0.70 -7.34
CA ALA A 96 11.12 -2.02 -6.70
C ALA A 96 10.14 -2.15 -5.52
N ASP A 97 9.94 -1.06 -4.77
CA ASP A 97 9.01 -1.01 -3.65
C ASP A 97 7.56 -1.13 -4.14
N ALA A 98 7.22 -0.41 -5.22
CA ALA A 98 5.91 -0.48 -5.87
C ALA A 98 5.53 -1.90 -6.30
N ARG A 99 6.46 -2.60 -6.99
CA ARG A 99 6.26 -3.99 -7.40
C ARG A 99 6.14 -4.94 -6.20
N SER A 100 6.86 -4.65 -5.13
CA SER A 100 6.80 -5.43 -3.89
C SER A 100 5.43 -5.34 -3.22
N PHE A 101 4.71 -4.22 -3.35
CA PHE A 101 3.38 -4.08 -2.78
C PHE A 101 2.37 -5.13 -3.29
N ASN A 102 2.40 -5.51 -4.59
CA ASN A 102 1.52 -6.58 -5.09
C ASN A 102 1.91 -7.96 -4.54
N ARG A 103 3.23 -8.22 -4.38
CA ARG A 103 3.72 -9.44 -3.71
C ARG A 103 3.22 -9.48 -2.27
N MET A 104 3.40 -8.39 -1.51
CA MET A 104 2.97 -8.28 -0.12
C MET A 104 1.46 -8.50 0.03
N ARG A 105 0.64 -7.98 -0.89
CA ARG A 105 -0.81 -8.23 -0.90
C ARG A 105 -1.15 -9.71 -0.96
N LYS A 106 -0.49 -10.45 -1.87
CA LYS A 106 -0.70 -11.90 -2.02
C LYS A 106 -0.22 -12.65 -0.79
N GLN A 107 0.89 -12.21 -0.22
CA GLN A 107 1.47 -12.79 0.99
C GLN A 107 0.55 -12.61 2.20
N ARG A 108 0.04 -11.39 2.43
CA ARG A 108 -0.94 -11.11 3.50
C ARG A 108 -2.20 -11.96 3.34
N ASN A 109 -2.71 -12.10 2.11
CA ASN A 109 -3.89 -12.92 1.85
C ASN A 109 -3.65 -14.41 2.16
N ARG A 110 -2.47 -14.95 1.84
CA ARG A 110 -2.10 -16.34 2.17
C ARG A 110 -1.95 -16.59 3.67
N THR A 111 -1.45 -15.60 4.39
CA THR A 111 -1.29 -15.67 5.85
C THR A 111 -2.63 -15.56 6.57
N GLU A 112 -3.56 -14.73 6.08
CA GLU A 112 -4.86 -14.52 6.72
C GLU A 112 -5.87 -15.65 6.44
N TYR A 113 -5.89 -16.20 5.23
CA TYR A 113 -6.88 -17.20 4.80
C TYR A 113 -6.29 -18.58 4.55
N GLY A 114 -4.99 -18.76 4.75
CA GLY A 114 -4.30 -20.03 4.58
C GLY A 114 -3.32 -20.29 5.71
N ASN A 115 -2.55 -21.37 5.60
CA ASN A 115 -1.59 -21.78 6.63
C ASN A 115 -0.17 -21.30 6.29
N TRP A 116 -0.02 -20.04 5.87
CA TRP A 116 1.29 -19.51 5.50
C TRP A 116 1.95 -18.74 6.63
N HIS A 117 3.12 -19.23 7.07
CA HIS A 117 3.95 -18.60 8.08
C HIS A 117 4.84 -17.49 7.53
N ILE A 118 4.93 -16.39 8.27
CA ILE A 118 5.82 -15.29 7.93
C ILE A 118 7.17 -15.49 8.64
N SER A 119 8.24 -15.68 7.87
CA SER A 119 9.59 -15.70 8.43
C SER A 119 10.03 -14.29 8.84
N PRO A 120 10.91 -14.15 9.85
CA PRO A 120 11.48 -12.85 10.21
C PRO A 120 12.13 -12.13 9.01
N SER A 121 12.84 -12.87 8.14
CA SER A 121 13.47 -12.30 6.95
C SER A 121 12.50 -11.69 5.94
N ILE A 122 11.33 -12.31 5.74
CA ILE A 122 10.27 -11.77 4.87
C ILE A 122 9.67 -10.53 5.51
N LEU A 123 9.39 -10.59 6.82
CA LEU A 123 8.86 -9.46 7.56
C LEU A 123 9.80 -8.25 7.51
N ASP A 124 11.09 -8.44 7.75
CA ASP A 124 12.10 -7.37 7.71
C ASP A 124 12.18 -6.73 6.32
N THR A 125 12.27 -7.57 5.28
CA THR A 125 12.35 -7.11 3.89
C THR A 125 11.11 -6.30 3.49
N ASP A 126 9.92 -6.83 3.78
CA ASP A 126 8.67 -6.18 3.40
C ASP A 126 8.35 -4.95 4.28
N SER A 127 8.86 -4.90 5.51
CA SER A 127 8.83 -3.71 6.35
C SER A 127 9.60 -2.55 5.73
N VAL A 128 10.79 -2.83 5.16
CA VAL A 128 11.58 -1.82 4.44
C VAL A 128 10.84 -1.31 3.21
N HIS A 129 10.25 -2.21 2.40
CA HIS A 129 9.46 -1.80 1.24
C HIS A 129 8.25 -0.95 1.64
N ALA A 130 7.51 -1.35 2.68
CA ALA A 130 6.38 -0.58 3.18
C ALA A 130 6.78 0.82 3.65
N ALA A 131 7.88 0.92 4.42
CA ALA A 131 8.40 2.20 4.88
C ALA A 131 8.80 3.11 3.71
N ARG A 132 9.48 2.57 2.70
CA ARG A 132 9.88 3.32 1.49
C ARG A 132 8.68 3.83 0.70
N ILE A 133 7.60 3.04 0.58
CA ILE A 133 6.34 3.50 -0.04
C ILE A 133 5.73 4.64 0.78
N VAL A 134 5.67 4.50 2.12
CA VAL A 134 5.14 5.55 3.01
C VAL A 134 5.93 6.85 2.85
N ASP A 135 7.26 6.78 2.82
CA ASP A 135 8.12 7.95 2.67
C ASP A 135 7.99 8.61 1.30
N ALA A 136 7.94 7.80 0.23
CA ALA A 136 7.76 8.31 -1.12
C ALA A 136 6.42 9.06 -1.28
N VAL A 137 5.33 8.50 -0.74
CA VAL A 137 4.02 9.18 -0.78
C VAL A 137 4.03 10.42 0.12
N LYS A 138 4.64 10.35 1.31
CA LYS A 138 4.76 11.53 2.18
C LYS A 138 5.47 12.68 1.46
N ALA A 139 6.53 12.38 0.71
CA ALA A 139 7.26 13.37 -0.06
C ALA A 139 6.41 13.99 -1.19
N SER A 140 5.47 13.24 -1.80
CA SER A 140 4.62 13.74 -2.89
C SER A 140 3.36 14.49 -2.44
N VAL A 141 2.81 14.19 -1.26
CA VAL A 141 1.57 14.82 -0.75
C VAL A 141 1.82 16.18 -0.07
N GLY A 142 3.07 16.53 0.23
CA GLY A 142 3.45 17.77 0.92
C GLY A 142 3.20 17.73 2.44
N ASN A 143 3.96 18.52 3.22
CA ASN A 143 3.79 18.64 4.67
C ASN A 143 2.46 19.31 5.04
#